data_AF-A9UTP5-F1
#
_entry.id   AF-A9UTP5-F1
#
_cell.length_a   1.000
_cell.length_b   1.000
_cell.length_c   1.000
_cell.angle_alpha   90.00
_cell.angle_beta   90.00
_cell.angle_gamma   90.00
#
_symmetry.space_group_name_H-M   'P 1'
#
loop_
_entity.id
_entity.type
_entity.pdbx_description
1 polymer ?
#
loop_
_entity_poly.entity_id
_entity_poly.type
_entity_poly.pdbx_seq_one_letter_code
_entity_poly.pdbx_strand_id
1 'polypeptide(L)' 'NPEHTGVKVFLVPYNLQDMPAGSRTFLRQRTYVRRANTETRRVLTYSIHLQLETNSRGALHLVGDMRMVFA' A
#
# COMPACT_ATOMS: atom_id res chain seq x y z
N ASN A 1 15.58 -8.15 -10.88
CA ASN A 1 15.06 -9.30 -10.11
C ASN A 1 16.18 -10.35 -10.02
N PRO A 2 17.04 -10.25 -9.00
CA PRO A 2 18.18 -11.16 -8.83
C PRO A 2 17.74 -12.61 -8.53
N GLU A 3 16.56 -12.79 -7.93
CA GLU A 3 16.04 -14.08 -7.45
C GLU A 3 15.17 -14.83 -8.46
N HIS A 4 15.10 -14.39 -9.72
CA HIS A 4 14.26 -14.99 -10.79
C HIS A 4 12.79 -15.25 -10.43
N THR A 5 12.25 -14.61 -9.38
CA THR A 5 10.88 -14.83 -8.90
C THR A 5 9.90 -13.92 -9.65
N GLY A 6 8.84 -14.47 -10.25
CA GLY A 6 7.84 -13.65 -10.95
C GLY A 6 7.22 -12.58 -10.04
N VAL A 7 7.53 -11.31 -10.26
CA VAL A 7 6.94 -10.20 -9.50
C VAL A 7 5.74 -9.65 -10.27
N LYS A 8 4.55 -9.73 -9.67
CA LYS A 8 3.35 -9.07 -10.20
C LYS A 8 3.22 -7.68 -9.60
N VAL A 9 3.59 -6.66 -10.37
CA VAL A 9 3.48 -5.25 -9.97
C VAL A 9 2.08 -4.74 -10.32
N PHE A 10 1.44 -4.07 -9.37
CA PHE A 10 0.19 -3.36 -9.60
C PHE A 10 0.41 -1.89 -9.25
N LEU A 11 0.01 -0.99 -10.15
CA LEU A 11 -0.03 0.44 -9.88
C LEU A 11 -1.39 0.78 -9.29
N VAL A 12 -1.39 1.30 -8.06
CA VAL A 12 -2.60 1.83 -7.43
C VAL A 12 -2.45 3.34 -7.33
N PRO A 13 -3.18 4.13 -8.14
CA PRO A 13 -3.05 5.58 -8.13
C PRO A 13 -3.61 6.14 -6.83
N TYR A 14 -2.82 6.99 -6.17
CA TYR A 14 -3.26 7.79 -5.02
C TYR A 14 -2.89 9.24 -5.29
N ASN A 15 -3.89 10.13 -5.24
CA ASN A 15 -3.66 11.57 -5.34
C ASN A 15 -3.51 12.15 -3.92
N LEU A 16 -2.35 12.77 -3.67
CA LEU A 16 -2.01 13.43 -2.41
C LEU A 16 -1.58 14.89 -2.63
N GLN A 17 -1.87 15.47 -3.81
CA GLN A 17 -1.45 16.84 -4.15
C GLN A 17 -2.06 17.90 -3.24
N ASP A 18 -3.28 17.67 -2.74
CA ASP A 18 -3.99 18.59 -1.85
C ASP A 18 -3.66 18.38 -0.37
N MET A 19 -2.67 17.54 -0.06
CA MET A 19 -2.26 17.27 1.32
C MET A 19 -1.55 18.50 1.91
N PRO A 20 -2.06 19.12 3.00
CA PRO A 20 -1.48 20.35 3.56
C PRO A 20 -0.05 20.14 4.05
N ALA A 21 0.80 21.17 4.01
CA ALA A 21 2.17 21.08 4.52
C ALA A 21 2.22 20.75 6.03
N GLY A 22 3.14 19.87 6.43
CA GLY A 22 3.29 19.42 7.82
C GLY A 22 2.18 18.47 8.29
N SER A 23 1.31 18.01 7.39
CA SER A 23 0.28 17.03 7.73
C SER A 23 0.82 15.61 7.63
N ARG A 24 0.22 14.71 8.41
CA ARG A 24 0.56 13.29 8.43
C ARG A 24 -0.70 12.46 8.15
N THR A 25 -0.56 11.48 7.28
CA THR A 25 -1.63 10.55 6.90
C THR A 25 -1.08 9.13 6.78
N PHE A 26 -1.93 8.18 6.39
CA PHE A 26 -1.51 6.83 6.11
C PHE A 26 -2.23 6.25 4.90
N LEU A 27 -1.53 5.38 4.18
CA LEU A 27 -2.07 4.55 3.13
C LEU A 27 -2.22 3.12 3.65
N ARG A 28 -3.45 2.58 3.57
CA ARG A 28 -3.73 1.19 3.89
C ARG A 28 -4.32 0.48 2.68
N GLN A 29 -3.60 -0.50 2.16
CA GLN A 29 -4.09 -1.35 1.07
C GLN A 29 -4.29 -2.78 1.56
N ARG A 30 -5.44 -3.35 1.21
CA ARG A 30 -5.80 -4.75 1.46
C ARG A 30 -5.95 -5.45 0.12
N THR A 31 -5.16 -6.48 -0.12
CA THR A 31 -5.24 -7.31 -1.32
C THR A 31 -6.01 -8.58 -1.00
N TYR A 32 -7.09 -8.82 -1.75
CA TYR A 32 -7.89 -10.01 -1.63
C TYR A 32 -7.74 -10.90 -2.86
N VAL A 33 -7.51 -12.19 -2.66
CA VAL A 33 -7.41 -13.18 -3.72
C VAL A 33 -8.66 -14.05 -3.73
N ARG A 34 -9.19 -14.32 -4.92
CA ARG A 34 -10.30 -15.28 -5.11
C ARG A 34 -9.70 -16.69 -5.11
N ARG A 35 -10.19 -17.58 -4.25
CA ARG A 35 -9.84 -19.00 -4.33
C ARG A 35 -10.71 -19.68 -5.37
N ALA A 36 -10.08 -20.44 -6.27
CA ALA A 36 -10.73 -21.04 -7.45
C ALA A 36 -11.92 -21.98 -7.11
N ASN A 37 -12.00 -22.52 -5.89
CA ASN A 37 -13.00 -23.53 -5.52
C ASN A 37 -14.20 -22.99 -4.74
N THR A 38 -14.24 -21.70 -4.41
CA THR A 38 -15.39 -21.07 -3.74
C THR A 38 -15.62 -19.73 -4.39
N GLU A 39 -16.48 -19.70 -5.41
CA GLU A 39 -16.69 -18.54 -6.29
C GLU A 39 -17.01 -17.24 -5.55
N THR A 40 -17.50 -17.33 -4.32
CA THR A 40 -17.97 -16.21 -3.50
C THR A 40 -16.98 -15.73 -2.43
N ARG A 41 -15.95 -16.50 -2.07
CA ARG A 41 -15.06 -16.15 -0.94
C ARG A 41 -13.77 -15.48 -1.43
N ARG A 42 -13.68 -14.16 -1.21
CA ARG A 42 -12.42 -13.41 -1.31
C ARG A 42 -11.67 -13.53 0.01
N VAL A 43 -10.41 -13.97 -0.04
CA VAL A 43 -9.55 -14.11 1.16
C VAL A 43 -8.55 -12.97 1.18
N LEU A 44 -8.41 -12.30 2.34
CA LEU A 44 -7.34 -11.31 2.54
C LEU A 44 -6.01 -12.04 2.50
N THR A 45 -5.10 -11.63 1.63
CA THR A 45 -3.78 -12.28 1.48
C THR A 45 -2.65 -11.34 1.87
N TYR A 46 -2.80 -10.05 1.56
CA TYR A 46 -1.80 -9.04 1.92
C TYR A 46 -2.48 -7.81 2.49
N SER A 47 -1.88 -7.22 3.53
CA SER A 47 -2.24 -5.90 4.01
C SER A 47 -0.97 -5.08 4.19
N ILE A 48 -0.90 -3.93 3.54
CA ILE A 48 0.19 -2.97 3.73
C ILE A 48 -0.33 -1.70 4.40
N HIS A 49 0.51 -1.14 5.27
CA HIS A 49 0.28 0.13 5.94
C HIS A 49 1.54 1.00 5.82
N LEU A 50 1.38 2.12 5.12
CA LEU A 50 2.42 3.12 4.91
C LEU A 50 2.00 4.41 5.62
N GLN A 51 2.88 5.03 6.38
CA GLN A 51 2.63 6.37 6.90
C GLN A 51 3.33 7.38 6.01
N LEU A 52 2.65 8.48 5.76
CA LEU A 52 3.06 9.51 4.82
C LEU A 52 2.99 10.87 5.52
N GLU A 53 3.97 11.71 5.26
CA GLU A 53 4.02 13.07 5.79
C GLU A 53 4.41 14.04 4.67
N THR A 54 3.80 15.22 4.65
CA THR A 54 4.24 16.31 3.80
C THR A 54 5.17 17.23 4.59
N ASN A 55 6.31 17.58 4.00
CA ASN A 55 7.17 18.58 4.61
C ASN A 55 6.61 20.01 4.42
N SER A 56 7.35 21.01 4.91
CA SER A 56 6.97 22.43 4.78
C SER A 56 6.85 22.94 3.33
N ARG A 57 7.39 22.21 2.36
CA ARG A 57 7.28 22.51 0.92
C ARG A 57 6.22 21.68 0.20
N GLY A 58 5.44 20.87 0.94
CA GLY A 58 4.44 19.97 0.38
C GLY A 58 5.01 18.69 -0.24
N ALA A 59 6.31 18.42 -0.11
CA ALA A 59 6.89 17.18 -0.62
C ALA A 59 6.50 16.00 0.28
N LEU A 60 6.06 14.91 -0.33
CA LEU A 60 5.59 13.70 0.35
C LEU A 60 6.76 12.78 0.73
N HIS A 61 6.77 12.32 1.97
CA HIS A 61 7.76 11.39 2.51
C HIS A 61 7.08 10.19 3.16
N LEU A 62 7.70 9.02 3.03
CA LEU A 62 7.38 7.86 3.85
C LEU A 62 8.03 8.05 5.23
N VAL A 63 7.23 7.91 6.29
CA VAL A 63 7.69 8.09 7.66
C VAL A 63 7.37 6.86 8.52
N GLY A 64 8.18 6.62 9.55
CA GLY A 64 7.99 5.47 10.45
C GLY A 64 8.16 4.11 9.76
N ASP A 65 7.56 3.08 10.35
CA ASP A 65 7.69 1.71 9.86
C ASP A 65 6.72 1.40 8.70
N MET A 66 7.25 0.77 7.66
CA MET A 66 6.44 0.07 6.68
C MET A 66 5.98 -1.27 7.27
N ARG A 67 4.68 -1.46 7.43
CA ARG A 67 4.12 -2.70 7.96
C ARG A 67 3.42 -3.46 6.84
N MET A 68 3.85 -4.71 6.62
CA MET A 68 3.22 -5.64 5.69
C MET A 68 2.85 -6.91 6.43
N VAL A 69 1.61 -7.35 6.26
CA VAL A 69 1.09 -8.60 6.83
C VAL A 69 0.69 -9.53 5.71
N PHE A 70 1.08 -10.80 5.87
CA PHE A 70 0.73 -11.92 5.00
C PHE A 70 -0.33 -12.76 5.72
N ALA A 71 -1.40 -13.14 5.02
CA ALA A 71 -2.53 -13.91 5.56
C ALA A 71 -2.86 -15.12 4.69
#